data_AF-A0A0U1HX14-F1
#
_entry.id   AF-A0A0U1HX14-F1
#
_cell.length_a   1.000
_cell.length_b   1.000
_cell.length_c   1.000
_cell.angle_alpha   90.00
_cell.angle_beta   90.00
_cell.angle_gamma   90.00
#
_symmetry.space_group_name_H-M   'P 1'
#
loop_
_entity.id
_entity.type
_entity.pdbx_description
1 polymer ?
#
loop_
_entity_poly.entity_id
_entity_poly.type
_entity_poly.pdbx_seq_one_letter_code
_entity_poly.pdbx_strand_id
1 'polypeptide(L)'
;MVIKPLVSNGERVGINNGIRSMRFAGRISDANSQLNRVINAASGADWRTLRDLEKLLSQMFPGEGDTQAAISARLREVNPVRHGLVKQVRTVRNEDSGKRVWFYRLVPTTQGGMQ
;
A
#
# COMPACT_ATOMS: atom_id res chain seq x y z
N MET A 1 -18.71 -13.97 -0.39
CA MET A 1 -18.38 -12.53 -0.29
C MET A 1 -16.90 -12.41 0.04
N VAL A 2 -16.16 -11.37 -0.38
CA VAL A 2 -14.78 -11.15 0.11
C VAL A 2 -14.80 -10.11 1.22
N ILE A 3 -14.55 -10.55 2.45
CA ILE A 3 -14.44 -9.64 3.59
C ILE A 3 -13.02 -9.06 3.60
N LYS A 4 -12.92 -7.74 3.42
CA LYS A 4 -11.65 -7.02 3.49
C LYS A 4 -11.04 -7.19 4.89
N PRO A 5 -9.71 -7.35 5.01
CA PRO A 5 -9.09 -7.47 6.33
C PRO A 5 -9.39 -6.25 7.21
N LEU A 6 -9.87 -6.50 8.43
CA LEU A 6 -10.16 -5.47 9.42
C LEU A 6 -8.86 -4.88 9.97
N VAL A 7 -8.92 -3.60 10.33
CA VAL A 7 -7.83 -2.83 10.94
C VAL A 7 -8.42 -2.08 12.11
N SER A 8 -7.84 -2.25 13.31
CA SER A 8 -8.31 -1.55 14.50
C SER A 8 -8.14 -0.03 14.36
N ASN A 9 -8.93 0.76 15.09
CA ASN A 9 -8.79 2.22 15.05
C ASN A 9 -7.40 2.68 15.53
N GLY A 10 -6.85 2.06 16.58
CA GLY A 10 -5.51 2.38 17.08
C GLY A 10 -4.42 2.11 16.04
N GLU A 11 -4.46 0.94 15.39
CA GLU A 11 -3.54 0.59 14.30
C GLU A 11 -3.66 1.55 13.12
N ARG A 12 -4.89 1.90 12.71
CA ARG A 12 -5.15 2.84 11.63
C ARG A 12 -4.57 4.21 11.91
N VAL A 13 -4.81 4.75 13.10
CA VAL A 13 -4.30 6.06 13.52
C VAL A 13 -2.77 6.03 13.56
N GLY A 14 -2.17 5.01 14.16
CA GLY A 14 -0.71 4.86 14.23
C GLY A 14 -0.04 4.83 12.87
N ILE A 15 -0.54 3.99 11.95
CA ILE A 15 -0.01 3.88 10.58
C ILE A 15 -0.16 5.20 9.84
N ASN A 16 -1.35 5.80 9.85
CA ASN A 16 -1.62 7.02 9.09
C ASN A 16 -0.82 8.22 9.62
N ASN A 17 -0.63 8.31 10.94
CA ASN A 17 0.24 9.32 11.54
C ASN A 17 1.69 9.13 11.11
N GLY A 18 2.21 7.89 11.11
CA GLY A 18 3.56 7.63 10.64
C GLY A 18 3.76 7.97 9.16
N ILE A 19 2.79 7.64 8.29
CA ILE A 19 2.81 8.06 6.88
C ILE A 19 2.81 9.59 6.76
N ARG A 20 1.99 10.29 7.56
CA ARG A 20 1.94 11.75 7.56
C ARG A 20 3.27 12.37 7.99
N SER A 21 3.89 11.85 9.04
CA SER A 21 5.24 12.27 9.47
C SER A 21 6.30 12.04 8.39
N MET A 22 6.26 10.91 7.69
CA MET A 22 7.19 10.64 6.59
C MET A 22 7.00 11.60 5.40
N ARG A 23 5.76 11.96 5.08
CA ARG A 23 5.46 12.99 4.05
C ARG A 23 6.02 14.35 4.45
N PHE A 24 5.76 14.80 5.68
CA PHE A 24 6.30 16.07 6.17
C PHE A 24 7.83 16.10 6.21
N ALA A 25 8.47 14.95 6.46
CA ALA A 25 9.92 14.81 6.40
C ALA A 25 10.49 14.65 4.97
N GLY A 26 9.66 14.75 3.92
CA GLY A 26 10.09 14.60 2.52
C GLY A 26 10.54 13.19 2.14
N ARG A 27 10.26 12.17 2.97
CA ARG A 27 10.68 10.77 2.71
C ARG A 27 9.77 10.05 1.73
N ILE A 28 8.54 10.52 1.57
CA ILE A 28 7.64 10.09 0.50
C ILE A 28 7.59 11.22 -0.52
N SER A 29 8.08 10.93 -1.72
CA SER A 29 8.16 11.90 -2.81
C SER A 29 6.83 12.01 -3.56
N ASP A 30 6.44 13.24 -3.89
CA ASP A 30 5.30 13.54 -4.76
C ASP A 30 5.69 13.65 -6.25
N ALA A 31 6.98 13.49 -6.59
CA ALA A 31 7.44 13.46 -7.97
C ALA A 31 6.72 12.34 -8.75
N ASN A 32 6.22 12.67 -9.95
CA ASN A 32 5.42 11.79 -10.78
C ASN A 32 6.24 10.67 -11.45
N SER A 33 6.68 9.70 -10.66
CA SER A 33 7.24 8.44 -11.13
C SER A 33 6.30 7.29 -10.78
N GLN A 34 6.29 6.23 -11.58
CA GLN A 34 5.45 5.06 -11.32
C GLN A 34 5.66 4.47 -9.92
N LEU A 35 6.91 4.41 -9.43
CA LEU A 35 7.20 3.95 -8.07
C LEU A 35 6.57 4.86 -7.02
N ASN A 36 6.74 6.18 -7.15
CA ASN A 36 6.17 7.14 -6.20
C ASN A 36 4.64 7.10 -6.22
N ARG A 37 4.01 6.97 -7.39
CA ARG A 37 2.55 6.84 -7.49
C ARG A 37 2.06 5.60 -6.74
N VAL A 38 2.72 4.45 -6.92
CA VAL A 38 2.40 3.22 -6.20
C VAL A 38 2.62 3.38 -4.69
N ILE A 39 3.72 4.01 -4.28
CA ILE A 39 3.98 4.33 -2.86
C ILE A 39 2.85 5.19 -2.30
N ASN A 40 2.45 6.24 -3.02
CA ASN A 40 1.39 7.15 -2.62
C ASN A 40 0.03 6.43 -2.46
N ALA A 41 -0.34 5.59 -3.42
CA ALA A 41 -1.63 4.89 -3.44
C ALA A 41 -1.72 3.73 -2.43
N ALA A 42 -0.60 3.02 -2.21
CA ALA A 42 -0.56 1.85 -1.34
C ALA A 42 -0.18 2.18 0.12
N SER A 43 0.32 3.38 0.40
CA SER A 43 0.67 3.81 1.75
C SER A 43 -0.55 4.09 2.62
N GLY A 44 -0.55 3.53 3.83
CA GLY A 44 -1.58 3.77 4.83
C GLY A 44 -2.17 2.49 5.40
N ALA A 45 -3.16 2.67 6.26
CA ALA A 45 -3.77 1.57 7.00
C ALA A 45 -4.61 0.62 6.14
N ASP A 46 -5.18 1.12 5.04
CA ASP A 46 -6.15 0.40 4.23
C ASP A 46 -5.51 -0.66 3.35
N TRP A 47 -5.98 -1.90 3.53
CA TRP A 47 -5.69 -3.01 2.64
C TRP A 47 -6.27 -2.76 1.24
N ARG A 48 -5.55 -3.07 0.17
CA ARG A 48 -6.06 -2.91 -1.20
C ARG A 48 -5.64 -4.09 -2.06
N THR A 49 -6.53 -4.55 -2.93
CA THR A 49 -6.13 -5.49 -4.00
C THR A 49 -5.36 -4.74 -5.09
N LEU A 50 -4.68 -5.44 -5.99
CA LEU A 50 -4.05 -4.79 -7.16
C LEU A 50 -5.08 -4.05 -8.02
N ARG A 51 -6.30 -4.57 -8.12
CA ARG A 51 -7.40 -3.92 -8.84
C ARG A 51 -7.89 -2.64 -8.15
N ASP A 52 -7.93 -2.64 -6.81
CA ASP A 52 -8.27 -1.41 -6.06
C ASP A 52 -7.17 -0.36 -6.18
N LEU A 53 -5.90 -0.79 -6.22
CA LEU A 53 -4.76 0.10 -6.43
C LEU A 53 -4.76 0.70 -7.83
N GLU A 54 -5.00 -0.11 -8.87
CA GLU A 54 -5.11 0.35 -10.25
C GLU A 54 -6.20 1.41 -10.41
N LYS A 55 -7.41 1.15 -9.87
CA LYS A 55 -8.50 2.15 -9.85
C LYS A 55 -8.15 3.42 -9.08
N LEU A 56 -7.48 3.29 -7.92
CA LEU A 56 -7.09 4.45 -7.13
C LEU A 56 -6.02 5.26 -7.88
N LEU A 57 -5.05 4.61 -8.50
CA LEU A 57 -4.01 5.26 -9.28
C LEU A 57 -4.59 6.02 -10.48
N SER A 58 -5.56 5.43 -11.20
CA SER A 58 -6.23 6.13 -12.30
C SER A 58 -7.03 7.36 -11.84
N GLN A 59 -7.49 7.39 -10.59
CA GLN A 59 -8.19 8.53 -9.99
C GLN A 59 -7.21 9.60 -9.50
N MET A 60 -6.11 9.20 -8.86
CA MET A 60 -5.10 10.11 -8.30
C MET A 60 -4.19 10.71 -9.38
N PHE A 61 -3.92 9.96 -10.44
CA PHE A 61 -3.02 10.33 -11.52
C PHE A 61 -3.69 10.06 -12.89
N PRO A 62 -4.67 10.88 -13.29
CA PRO A 62 -5.35 10.69 -14.57
C PRO A 62 -4.38 10.72 -15.76
N GLY A 63 -4.53 9.78 -16.69
CA GLY A 63 -3.66 9.64 -17.86
C GLY A 63 -2.44 8.75 -17.65
N GLU A 64 -2.15 8.33 -16.41
CA GLU A 64 -1.08 7.37 -16.12
C GLU A 64 -1.63 5.93 -16.18
N GLY A 65 -1.11 5.11 -17.10
CA GLY A 65 -1.56 3.74 -17.37
C GLY A 65 -0.92 2.68 -16.48
N ASP A 66 -0.98 2.82 -15.15
CA ASP A 66 -0.36 1.87 -14.22
C ASP A 66 -1.17 0.57 -14.10
N THR A 67 -0.74 -0.46 -14.85
CA THR A 67 -1.38 -1.78 -14.82
C THR A 67 -1.08 -2.56 -13.53
N GLN A 68 -1.94 -3.51 -13.18
CA GLN A 68 -1.72 -4.40 -12.03
C GLN A 68 -0.34 -5.09 -12.02
N ALA A 69 0.18 -5.48 -13.19
CA ALA A 69 1.50 -6.09 -13.31
C ALA A 69 2.62 -5.10 -12.95
N ALA A 70 2.54 -3.87 -13.45
CA ALA A 70 3.50 -2.82 -13.13
C ALA A 70 3.43 -2.39 -11.65
N ILE A 71 2.22 -2.27 -11.10
CA ILE A 71 1.99 -2.01 -9.67
C ILE A 71 2.64 -3.11 -8.82
N SER A 72 2.42 -4.37 -9.16
CA SER A 72 3.02 -5.51 -8.46
C SER A 72 4.55 -5.50 -8.51
N ALA A 73 5.14 -5.12 -9.65
CA ALA A 73 6.59 -4.93 -9.75
C ALA A 73 7.09 -3.83 -8.79
N ARG A 74 6.44 -2.66 -8.78
CA ARG A 74 6.84 -1.56 -7.88
C ARG A 74 6.66 -1.89 -6.40
N LEU A 75 5.60 -2.59 -6.03
CA LEU A 75 5.42 -3.06 -4.65
C LEU A 75 6.55 -3.98 -4.18
N ARG A 76 7.19 -4.73 -5.09
CA ARG A 76 8.37 -5.57 -4.77
C ARG A 76 9.66 -4.76 -4.62
N GLU A 77 9.73 -3.58 -5.20
CA GLU A 77 10.90 -2.69 -5.11
C GLU A 77 10.95 -1.90 -3.80
N VAL A 78 9.81 -1.75 -3.13
CA VAL A 78 9.74 -1.07 -1.83
C VAL A 78 10.58 -1.82 -0.81
N ASN A 79 11.48 -1.08 -0.17
CA ASN A 79 12.48 -1.58 0.75
C ASN A 79 12.50 -0.70 2.02
N PRO A 80 12.51 -1.29 3.23
CA PRO A 80 12.50 -0.55 4.50
C PRO A 80 13.64 0.44 4.67
N VAL A 81 14.86 0.09 4.22
CA VAL A 81 16.05 0.95 4.37
C VAL A 81 15.99 2.14 3.40
N ARG A 82 15.65 1.88 2.14
CA ARG A 82 15.62 2.94 1.11
C ARG A 82 14.41 3.85 1.19
N HIS A 83 13.25 3.30 1.56
CA HIS A 83 11.97 4.01 1.47
C HIS A 83 11.33 4.25 2.84
N GLY A 84 11.86 3.67 3.92
CA GLY A 84 11.22 3.72 5.24
C GLY A 84 9.89 2.97 5.33
N LEU A 85 9.51 2.23 4.29
CA LEU A 85 8.23 1.53 4.18
C LEU A 85 8.43 0.02 4.07
N VAL A 86 7.53 -0.73 4.69
CA VAL A 86 7.45 -2.18 4.54
C VAL A 86 6.14 -2.55 3.83
N LYS A 87 6.26 -3.44 2.84
CA LYS A 87 5.10 -4.06 2.20
C LYS A 87 4.53 -5.12 3.12
N GLN A 88 3.27 -4.97 3.48
CA GLN A 88 2.51 -6.00 4.17
C GLN A 88 1.53 -6.65 3.20
N VAL A 89 1.35 -7.96 3.36
CA VAL A 89 0.52 -8.78 2.49
C VAL A 89 -0.42 -9.61 3.36
N ARG A 90 -1.70 -9.67 2.99
CA ARG A 90 -2.69 -10.57 3.56
C ARG A 90 -3.44 -11.30 2.48
N THR A 91 -3.86 -12.52 2.78
CA THR A 91 -4.65 -13.34 1.85
C THR A 91 -5.96 -13.71 2.52
N VAL A 92 -7.07 -13.49 1.83
CA VAL A 92 -8.42 -13.87 2.29
C VAL A 92 -9.01 -14.83 1.28
N ARG A 93 -9.63 -15.91 1.74
CA ARG A 93 -10.38 -16.82 0.88
C ARG A 93 -11.73 -16.19 0.54
N ASN A 94 -12.05 -16.11 -0.74
CA ASN A 94 -13.39 -15.77 -1.19
C ASN A 94 -14.27 -17.01 -1.03
N GLU A 95 -15.30 -16.91 -0.20
CA GLU A 95 -16.22 -18.02 0.06
C GLU A 95 -17.06 -18.39 -1.17
N ASP A 96 -17.39 -17.43 -2.05
CA ASP A 96 -18.26 -17.69 -3.22
C ASP A 96 -17.49 -18.39 -4.34
N SER A 97 -16.25 -17.96 -4.60
CA SER A 97 -15.44 -18.49 -5.70
C SER A 97 -14.42 -19.53 -5.28
N GLY A 98 -14.22 -19.72 -3.97
CA GLY A 98 -13.16 -20.56 -3.41
C GLY A 98 -11.73 -20.01 -3.60
N LYS A 99 -11.54 -18.95 -4.39
CA LYS A 99 -10.23 -18.38 -4.73
C LYS A 99 -9.64 -17.55 -3.60
N ARG A 100 -8.32 -17.47 -3.54
CA ARG A 100 -7.60 -16.59 -2.62
C ARG A 100 -7.45 -15.20 -3.23
N VAL A 101 -7.77 -14.16 -2.45
CA VAL A 101 -7.61 -12.75 -2.81
C VAL A 101 -6.48 -12.16 -1.99
N TRP A 102 -5.55 -11.50 -2.69
CA TRP A 102 -4.38 -10.87 -2.09
C TRP A 102 -4.63 -9.39 -1.84
N PHE A 103 -4.30 -8.95 -0.63
CA PHE A 103 -4.38 -7.58 -0.18
C PHE A 103 -3.00 -7.07 0.19
N TYR A 104 -2.73 -5.84 -0.18
CA TYR A 104 -1.45 -5.17 -0.03
C TYR A 104 -1.66 -3.83 0.70
N ARG A 105 -0.65 -3.43 1.47
CA ARG A 105 -0.48 -2.06 1.95
C ARG A 105 1.00 -1.79 2.20
N LEU A 106 1.39 -0.52 2.20
CA LEU A 106 2.69 -0.05 2.64
C LEU A 106 2.51 0.69 3.96
N VAL A 107 3.30 0.31 4.96
CA VAL A 107 3.27 0.95 6.28
C VAL A 107 4.66 1.44 6.65
N PRO A 108 4.77 2.46 7.52
CA PRO A 108 6.05 2.90 8.05
C PRO A 108 6.78 1.72 8.71
N THR A 109 8.08 1.67 8.50
CA THR A 109 8.97 0.81 9.29
C THR A 109 9.02 1.43 10.68
N THR A 110 8.24 0.90 11.62
CA THR A 110 8.37 1.32 13.02
C THR A 110 9.79 1.02 13.46
N GLN A 111 10.50 2.01 14.01
CA GLN A 111 11.86 1.86 14.56
C GLN A 111 11.96 0.91 15.78
N GLY A 112 10.96 0.06 16.03
CA GLY A 112 10.85 -0.75 17.24
C GLY A 112 10.21 -2.13 17.07
N GLY A 113 10.23 -2.71 15.87
CA GLY A 113 9.73 -4.08 15.64
C GLY A 113 10.83 -4.95 15.03
N MET A 114 11.76 -5.42 15.86
CA MET A 114 12.53 -6.62 15.53
C MET A 114 11.53 -7.76 15.26
N GLN A 115 11.67 -8.41 14.10
CA GLN A 115 11.17 -9.77 13.92
C GLN A 115 12.14 -10.72 14.59
#